data_AF-A0A2J0PGZ7-F1
#
_entry.id   AF-A0A2J0PGZ7-F1
#
_cell.length_a   1.000
_cell.length_b   1.000
_cell.length_c   1.000
_cell.angle_alpha   90.00
_cell.angle_beta   90.00
_cell.angle_gamma   90.00
#
_symmetry.space_group_name_H-M   'P 1'
#
loop_
_entity.id
_entity.type
_entity.pdbx_description
1 polymer ?
#
loop_
_entity_poly.entity_id
_entity_poly.type
_entity_poly.pdbx_seq_one_letter_code
_entity_poly.pdbx_strand_id
1 'polypeptide(L)' 'MMHCPFCKSPAHTRSSRYLSEKVKQSYYQCTNIVCSASFRAMTAVDKIIQSPALADLSDDEFIVCESGKIKKQRFH' A
#
# COMPACT_ATOMS: atom_id res chain seq x y z
N MET A 1 -8.09 -10.43 2.67
CA MET A 1 -9.45 -9.96 2.35
C MET A 1 -10.00 -9.30 3.60
N MET A 2 -10.54 -8.08 3.53
CA MET A 2 -11.10 -7.41 4.73
C MET A 2 -12.50 -7.98 5.03
N HIS A 3 -12.87 -8.04 6.31
CA HIS A 3 -14.23 -8.42 6.71
C HIS A 3 -15.15 -7.20 6.74
N CYS A 4 -16.41 -7.39 6.33
CA CYS A 4 -17.44 -6.35 6.42
C CYS A 4 -17.63 -5.93 7.88
N PRO A 5 -17.62 -4.62 8.20
CA PRO A 5 -17.77 -4.15 9.58
C PRO A 5 -19.14 -4.51 10.18
N PHE A 6 -20.18 -4.63 9.34
CA PHE A 6 -21.57 -4.88 9.75
C PHE A 6 -21.88 -6.36 9.95
N CYS A 7 -21.66 -7.20 8.92
CA CYS A 7 -22.07 -8.60 8.95
C CYS A 7 -20.91 -9.59 9.09
N LYS A 8 -19.66 -9.12 9.17
CA LYS A 8 -18.43 -9.93 9.26
C LYS A 8 -18.16 -10.87 8.08
N SER A 9 -19.05 -10.94 7.09
CA SER A 9 -18.81 -11.63 5.83
C SER A 9 -17.59 -11.05 5.10
N PRO A 10 -16.89 -11.84 4.26
CA PRO A 10 -15.74 -11.35 3.51
C PRO A 10 -16.16 -10.23 2.54
N ALA A 11 -15.27 -9.26 2.31
CA ALA A 11 -15.50 -8.16 1.38
C ALA A 11 -14.41 -8.12 0.30
N HIS A 12 -14.82 -8.06 -0.97
CA HIS A 12 -13.91 -8.00 -2.12
C HIS A 12 -13.40 -6.60 -2.36
N THR A 13 -12.10 -6.47 -2.62
CA THR A 13 -11.50 -5.22 -3.10
C THR A 13 -11.97 -4.95 -4.52
N ARG A 14 -12.53 -3.76 -4.77
CA ARG A 14 -12.97 -3.32 -6.11
C ARG A 14 -11.94 -2.44 -6.78
N SER A 15 -11.36 -1.52 -6.03
CA SER A 15 -10.30 -0.64 -6.52
C SER A 15 -9.39 -0.24 -5.36
N SER A 16 -8.17 0.17 -5.69
CA SER A 16 -7.26 0.73 -4.72
C SER A 16 -6.43 1.85 -5.32
N ARG A 17 -6.07 2.83 -4.50
CA ARG A 17 -5.17 3.92 -4.86
C ARG A 17 -4.19 4.18 -3.73
N TYR A 18 -2.96 4.53 -4.07
CA TYR A 18 -2.02 5.06 -3.08
C TYR A 18 -2.34 6.53 -2.83
N LEU A 19 -2.45 6.91 -1.56
CA LEU A 19 -2.54 8.31 -1.15
C LEU A 19 -1.15 8.88 -0.86
N SER A 20 -0.23 8.02 -0.44
CA SER A 20 1.21 8.29 -0.28
C SER A 20 1.99 6.99 -0.43
N GLU A 21 3.32 7.05 -0.42
CA GLU A 21 4.20 5.86 -0.48
C GLU A 21 3.91 4.84 0.62
N LYS A 22 3.42 5.30 1.77
CA LYS A 22 3.17 4.45 2.95
C LYS A 22 1.68 4.16 3.19
N VAL A 23 0.77 4.80 2.47
CA VAL A 23 -0.67 4.72 2.73
C VAL A 23 -1.43 4.34 1.48
N LYS A 24 -2.08 3.18 1.53
CA LYS A 24 -2.95 2.64 0.48
C LYS A 24 -4.40 2.76 0.90
N GLN A 25 -5.23 3.34 0.05
CA GLN A 25 -6.67 3.37 0.20
C GLN A 25 -7.31 2.32 -0.72
N SER A 26 -8.17 1.46 -0.17
CA SER A 26 -8.85 0.40 -0.92
C SER A 26 -10.35 0.46 -0.67
N TYR A 27 -11.12 0.25 -1.75
CA TYR A 27 -12.58 0.19 -1.74
C TYR A 27 -13.01 -1.27 -1.72
N TYR A 28 -13.95 -1.59 -0.83
CA TYR A 28 -14.44 -2.93 -0.59
C TYR A 28 -15.95 -3.01 -0.77
N GLN A 29 -16.40 -4.13 -1.31
CA GLN A 29 -17.82 -4.49 -1.38
C GLN A 29 -18.04 -5.81 -0.67
N CYS A 30 -19.00 -5.84 0.25
CA CYS A 30 -19.39 -7.06 0.94
C CYS A 30 -19.89 -8.13 -0.04
N THR A 31 -19.45 -9.37 0.14
CA THR A 31 -19.89 -10.53 -0.67
C THR A 31 -21.33 -10.93 -0.37
N ASN A 32 -21.76 -10.77 0.88
CA ASN A 32 -23.14 -11.01 1.26
C ASN A 32 -24.03 -9.96 0.59
N ILE A 33 -24.82 -10.41 -0.40
CA ILE A 33 -25.70 -9.57 -1.22
C ILE A 33 -26.77 -8.89 -0.36
N VAL A 34 -27.23 -9.53 0.71
CA VAL A 34 -28.21 -8.94 1.64
C VAL A 34 -27.58 -7.74 2.37
N CYS A 35 -26.31 -7.83 2.75
CA CYS A 35 -25.61 -6.71 3.38
C CYS A 35 -25.21 -5.64 2.35
N SER A 36 -24.67 -6.05 1.20
CA SER A 36 -24.19 -5.22 0.07
C SER A 36 -23.30 -4.00 0.42
N ALA A 37 -22.87 -3.90 1.68
CA ALA A 37 -22.17 -2.74 2.19
C ALA A 37 -20.91 -2.46 1.38
N SER A 38 -20.79 -1.20 0.96
CA SER A 38 -19.62 -0.68 0.27
C SER A 38 -18.90 0.28 1.19
N PHE A 39 -17.61 0.06 1.41
CA PHE A 39 -16.83 0.83 2.36
C PHE A 39 -15.39 0.98 1.88
N ARG A 40 -14.69 1.93 2.50
CA ARG A 40 -13.31 2.27 2.15
C ARG A 40 -12.43 2.08 3.37
N ALA A 41 -11.31 1.39 3.20
CA ALA A 41 -10.30 1.24 4.25
C ALA A 41 -8.97 1.85 3.82
N MET A 42 -8.25 2.39 4.79
CA MET A 42 -6.88 2.87 4.63
C MET A 42 -5.94 1.90 5.34
N THR A 43 -4.96 1.38 4.61
CA THR A 43 -3.89 0.54 5.13
C THR A 43 -2.62 1.36 5.09
N ALA A 44 -1.98 1.55 6.24
CA ALA A 44 -0.76 2.32 6.39
C ALA A 44 0.38 1.43 6.89
N VAL A 45 1.61 1.70 6.43
CA VAL A 45 2.82 1.14 7.04
C VAL A 45 3.07 1.88 8.34
N ASP A 46 2.83 1.21 9.46
CA ASP A 46 3.04 1.76 10.81
C ASP A 46 4.54 1.87 11.14
N LYS A 47 5.26 0.75 11.06
CA LYS A 47 6.70 0.68 11.32
C LYS A 47 7.40 -0.33 10.41
N ILE A 48 8.59 0.03 9.96
CA ILE A 48 9.52 -0.90 9.29
C ILE A 48 10.33 -1.60 10.38
N ILE A 49 10.16 -2.92 10.52
CA ILE A 49 10.88 -3.71 11.54
C ILE A 49 12.33 -3.95 11.12
N GLN A 50 12.56 -4.21 9.83
CA GLN A 50 13.89 -4.40 9.25
C GLN A 50 13.87 -3.85 7.82
N SER A 51 14.84 -3.00 7.48
CA SER A 51 15.08 -2.59 6.10
C SER A 51 15.78 -3.73 5.34
N PRO A 52 15.56 -3.86 4.02
CA PRO A 52 16.34 -4.78 3.21
C PRO A 52 17.83 -4.51 3.44
N ALA A 53 18.63 -5.58 3.51
CA ALA A 53 20.08 -5.42 3.50
C ALA A 53 20.44 -4.72 2.19
N LEU A 54 21.13 -3.58 2.27
CA LEU A 54 21.87 -3.10 1.12
C LEU A 54 22.86 -4.23 0.83
N ALA A 55 22.56 -5.07 -0.15
CA ALA A 55 23.61 -5.87 -0.76
C ALA A 55 24.63 -4.85 -1.24
N ASP A 56 25.85 -4.93 -0.72
CA ASP A 56 26.97 -4.15 -1.21
C ASP A 56 27.09 -4.44 -2.71
N LEU A 57 26.54 -3.55 -3.53
CA LEU A 57 26.66 -3.61 -4.98
C LEU A 57 28.08 -3.20 -5.32
N SER A 58 29.01 -4.17 -5.26
CA SER A 58 30.02 -4.25 -6.30
C SER A 58 29.28 -4.54 -7.60
N ASP A 59 29.17 -3.51 -8.43
CA ASP A 59 28.94 -3.52 -9.88
C ASP A 59 28.33 -4.81 -10.43
N ASP A 60 27.00 -4.90 -10.47
CA ASP A 60 26.30 -5.45 -11.63
C ASP A 60 24.82 -5.03 -11.59
N GLU A 61 24.39 -4.53 -12.73
CA GLU A 61 23.15 -3.83 -13.01
C GLU A 61 21.89 -4.69 -12.81
N PHE A 62 20.75 -4.01 -12.63
CA PHE A 62 19.36 -4.50 -12.77
C PHE A 62 18.61 -4.91 -11.49
N ILE A 63 17.96 -3.94 -10.81
CA ILE A 63 16.50 -3.69 -10.88
C ILE A 63 16.27 -2.24 -10.41
N VAL A 64 15.82 -1.38 -11.33
CA VAL A 64 15.35 -0.03 -11.02
C VAL A 64 13.92 -0.14 -10.48
N CYS A 65 13.74 -0.03 -9.17
CA CYS A 65 12.47 0.44 -8.60
C CYS A 65 12.56 1.96 -8.44
N GLU A 66 11.97 2.70 -9.38
CA GLU A 66 11.86 4.16 -9.28
C GLU A 66 11.04 4.54 -8.04
N SER A 67 11.67 5.23 -7.10
CA SER A 67 10.99 6.03 -6.08
C SER A 67 11.69 7.39 -6.01
N GLY A 68 10.88 8.44 -5.92
CA GLY A 68 11.19 9.77 -6.43
C GLY A 68 12.42 10.43 -5.80
N LYS A 69 13.25 11.03 -6.65
CA LYS A 69 14.40 11.85 -6.27
C LYS A 69 13.93 13.11 -5.52
N ILE A 70 14.20 13.19 -4.21
CA ILE A 70 14.27 14.48 -3.51
C ILE A 70 15.60 15.13 -3.89
N LYS A 71 15.55 16.13 -4.77
CA LYS A 71 16.71 16.96 -5.11
C LYS A 71 17.08 17.83 -3.90
N LYS A 72 18.15 17.49 -3.17
CA LYS A 72 18.86 18.46 -2.32
C LYS A 72 19.67 19.37 -3.23
N GLN A 73 19.16 20.58 -3.49
CA GLN A 73 19.99 21.67 -4.02
C GLN A 73 20.99 22.08 -2.93
N ARG A 74 22.28 21.98 -3.23
CA ARG A 74 23.35 22.54 -2.40
C ARG A 74 23.93 23.73 -3.17
N PHE A 75 23.87 24.87 -2.51
CA PHE A 75 24.37 26.19 -2.93
C PHE A 75 25.85 26.13 -3.34
N HIS A 76 26.21 27.00 -4.28
CA HIS A 76 27.55 27.58 -4.37
C HIS A 76 27.42 29.10 -4.29
#